data_AF-A0A954KG50-F1
#
_entry.id   AF-A0A954KG50-F1
#
_cell.length_a   1.000
_cell.length_b   1.000
_cell.length_c   1.000
_cell.angle_alpha   90.00
_cell.angle_beta   90.00
_cell.angle_gamma   90.00
#
_symmetry.space_group_name_H-M   'P 1'
#
loop_
_entity.id
_entity.type
_entity.pdbx_description
1 polymer ?
#
loop_
_entity_poly.entity_id
_entity_poly.type
_entity_poly.pdbx_seq_one_letter_code
_entity_poly.pdbx_strand_id
1 'polypeptide(L)'
;DLGVVAETADRVVVMNSGQIVETGSAAEVYRAPKHPYTKKLIGAVPGSGDMAPPLDTGIKPILEINGLSKHFGGFVALEDASLTVLPGETVAIVGESGSGKSTLAKTLLRLEEATSGEALYNGRDLVSMPAAELFELRREIQMVFQDPTQSLNPRMSVHDIVSEGFAIHPDILPRARWRERVRELLEQ
;
A
#
# COMPACT_ATOMS: atom_id res chain seq x y z
N ASP A 1 -8.46 5.13 11.15
CA ASP A 1 -9.77 4.80 11.73
C ASP A 1 -10.36 3.64 10.95
N LEU A 2 -10.83 2.59 11.60
CA LEU A 2 -11.44 1.43 10.94
C LEU A 2 -12.81 1.77 10.33
N GLY A 3 -13.49 2.81 10.81
CA GLY A 3 -14.74 3.30 10.20
C GLY A 3 -14.50 3.84 8.78
N VAL A 4 -13.47 4.66 8.59
CA VAL A 4 -13.07 5.17 7.25
C VAL A 4 -12.65 4.04 6.32
N VAL A 5 -11.95 3.04 6.86
CA VAL A 5 -11.56 1.83 6.09
C VAL A 5 -12.79 1.08 5.59
N ALA A 6 -13.82 0.96 6.43
CA ALA A 6 -15.06 0.29 6.07
C ALA A 6 -15.80 0.99 4.91
N GLU A 7 -15.72 2.32 4.84
CA GLU A 7 -16.36 3.13 3.79
C GLU A 7 -15.59 3.19 2.48
N THR A 8 -14.25 3.09 2.53
CA THR A 8 -13.39 3.41 1.38
C THR A 8 -12.79 2.17 0.71
N ALA A 9 -12.67 1.05 1.43
CA ALA A 9 -12.00 -0.14 0.92
C ALA A 9 -12.99 -1.20 0.43
N ASP A 10 -12.67 -1.84 -0.68
CA ASP A 10 -13.39 -3.01 -1.18
C ASP A 10 -13.07 -4.24 -0.30
N ARG A 11 -11.79 -4.37 0.08
CA ARG A 11 -11.30 -5.51 0.86
C ARG A 11 -10.42 -5.08 2.02
N VAL A 12 -10.54 -5.83 3.12
CA VAL A 12 -9.74 -5.62 4.32
C VAL A 12 -8.81 -6.81 4.55
N VAL A 13 -7.58 -6.51 4.91
CA VAL A 13 -6.55 -7.45 5.33
C VAL A 13 -6.16 -7.10 6.77
N VAL A 14 -6.42 -8.01 7.70
CA VAL A 14 -6.10 -7.82 9.11
C VAL A 14 -4.74 -8.43 9.39
N MET A 15 -3.81 -7.63 9.91
CA MET A 15 -2.48 -8.06 10.31
C MET A 15 -2.33 -8.06 11.83
N ASN A 16 -1.71 -9.11 12.36
CA ASN A 16 -1.30 -9.23 13.75
C ASN A 16 0.08 -9.90 13.83
N SER A 17 0.98 -9.33 14.65
CA SER A 17 2.33 -9.91 14.89
C SER A 17 3.09 -10.31 13.62
N GLY A 18 3.04 -9.49 12.57
CA GLY A 18 3.75 -9.74 11.31
C GLY A 18 3.05 -10.71 10.36
N GLN A 19 1.86 -11.21 10.70
CA GLN A 19 1.11 -12.17 9.89
C GLN A 19 -0.24 -11.61 9.46
N ILE A 20 -0.70 -12.03 8.28
CA ILE A 20 -2.08 -11.82 7.85
C ILE A 20 -2.94 -12.87 8.54
N VAL A 21 -3.87 -12.42 9.37
CA VAL A 21 -4.71 -13.32 10.20
C VAL A 21 -6.14 -13.45 9.70
N GLU A 22 -6.60 -12.49 8.87
CA GLU A 22 -7.93 -12.51 8.28
C GLU A 22 -7.97 -11.64 7.03
N THR A 23 -8.72 -12.07 6.01
CA THR A 23 -9.05 -11.26 4.84
C THR A 23 -10.48 -11.55 4.41
N GLY A 24 -11.14 -10.53 3.87
CA GLY A 24 -12.49 -10.61 3.35
C GLY A 24 -12.93 -9.23 2.88
N SER A 25 -14.10 -9.15 2.23
CA SER A 25 -14.68 -7.84 1.91
C SER A 25 -14.75 -6.99 3.18
N ALA A 26 -14.67 -5.67 3.02
CA ALA A 26 -14.77 -4.79 4.18
C ALA A 26 -16.04 -5.11 5.00
N ALA A 27 -17.16 -5.41 4.32
CA ALA A 27 -18.44 -5.74 4.94
C ALA A 27 -18.38 -7.01 5.79
N GLU A 28 -17.78 -8.07 5.27
CA GLU A 28 -17.64 -9.35 5.97
C GLU A 28 -16.75 -9.23 7.20
N VAL A 29 -15.58 -8.61 7.04
CA VAL A 29 -14.62 -8.42 8.14
C VAL A 29 -15.25 -7.58 9.24
N TYR A 30 -16.01 -6.54 8.88
CA TYR A 30 -16.68 -5.66 9.84
C TYR A 30 -17.85 -6.32 10.58
N ARG A 31 -18.77 -6.96 9.85
CA ARG A 31 -20.02 -7.48 10.41
C ARG A 31 -19.90 -8.88 11.01
N ALA A 32 -19.02 -9.71 10.45
CA ALA A 32 -18.86 -11.10 10.84
C ALA A 32 -17.38 -11.50 10.95
N PRO A 33 -16.57 -10.78 11.77
CA PRO A 33 -15.16 -11.12 11.97
C PRO A 33 -15.01 -12.54 12.51
N LYS A 34 -14.15 -13.33 11.88
CA LYS A 34 -13.90 -14.73 12.25
C LYS A 34 -12.78 -14.85 13.26
N HIS A 35 -11.69 -14.12 13.06
CA HIS A 35 -10.49 -14.27 13.88
C HIS A 35 -10.64 -13.56 15.24
N PRO A 36 -10.19 -14.17 16.36
CA PRO A 36 -10.35 -13.58 17.70
C PRO A 36 -9.71 -12.20 17.85
N TYR A 37 -8.57 -11.96 17.20
CA TYR A 37 -7.93 -10.64 17.18
C TYR A 37 -8.80 -9.60 16.45
N THR A 38 -9.34 -9.95 15.29
CA THR A 38 -10.22 -9.08 14.51
C THR A 38 -11.48 -8.69 15.31
N LYS A 39 -12.09 -9.65 16.01
CA LYS A 39 -13.23 -9.38 16.91
C LYS A 39 -12.90 -8.34 17.97
N LYS A 40 -11.71 -8.43 18.58
CA LYS A 40 -11.24 -7.44 19.58
C LYS A 40 -10.99 -6.08 18.94
N LEU A 41 -10.33 -6.07 17.78
CA LEU A 41 -9.99 -4.86 17.05
C LEU A 41 -11.24 -4.06 16.65
N ILE A 42 -12.27 -4.75 16.15
CA ILE A 42 -13.52 -4.14 15.68
C ILE A 42 -14.42 -3.75 16.85
N GLY A 43 -14.48 -4.57 17.90
CA GLY A 43 -15.22 -4.25 19.12
C GLY A 43 -14.73 -2.98 19.83
N ALA A 44 -13.55 -2.47 19.49
CA ALA A 44 -12.97 -1.24 20.03
C ALA A 44 -13.31 0.02 19.20
N VAL A 45 -14.04 -0.09 18.08
CA VAL A 45 -14.24 1.02 17.13
C VAL A 45 -15.74 1.33 16.93
N PRO A 46 -16.19 2.58 17.14
CA PRO A 46 -17.56 2.98 16.81
C PRO A 46 -17.71 3.25 15.30
N GLY A 47 -18.79 2.76 14.68
CA GLY A 47 -19.11 3.07 13.29
C GLY A 47 -20.11 2.11 12.64
N SER A 48 -20.68 2.48 11.50
CA SER A 48 -21.60 1.65 10.72
C SER A 48 -21.47 1.99 9.23
N GLY A 49 -20.24 2.23 8.77
CA GLY A 49 -19.94 2.74 7.42
C GLY A 49 -20.65 1.94 6.32
N ASP A 50 -21.06 2.65 5.27
CA ASP A 50 -21.61 2.04 4.06
C ASP A 50 -20.50 1.33 3.28
N MET A 51 -20.76 0.11 2.81
CA MET A 51 -19.69 -0.80 2.36
C MET A 51 -19.66 -0.93 0.84
N ALA A 52 -18.45 -0.91 0.26
CA ALA A 52 -18.24 -1.15 -1.16
C ALA A 52 -18.58 -2.61 -1.56
N PRO A 53 -19.08 -2.83 -2.80
CA PRO A 53 -19.40 -4.17 -3.30
C PRO A 53 -18.13 -4.98 -3.63
N PRO A 54 -18.18 -6.32 -3.62
CA PRO A 54 -17.06 -7.16 -4.02
C PRO A 54 -16.73 -7.02 -5.52
N LEU A 55 -15.43 -7.04 -5.86
CA LEU A 55 -14.96 -7.07 -7.25
C LEU A 55 -14.98 -8.48 -7.85
N ASP A 56 -15.16 -8.57 -9.17
CA ASP A 56 -15.22 -9.82 -9.94
C ASP A 56 -13.83 -10.48 -10.08
N THR A 57 -13.76 -11.80 -9.89
CA THR A 57 -12.51 -12.57 -9.68
C THR A 57 -11.89 -13.13 -10.96
N GLY A 58 -12.47 -12.85 -12.13
CA GLY A 58 -11.94 -13.27 -13.44
C GLY A 58 -10.76 -12.44 -13.96
N ILE A 59 -10.36 -11.39 -13.24
CA ILE A 59 -9.33 -10.43 -13.66
C ILE A 59 -7.97 -10.86 -13.08
N LYS A 60 -6.92 -10.83 -13.90
CA LYS A 60 -5.55 -11.06 -13.44
C LYS A 60 -5.17 -9.98 -12.40
N PRO A 61 -4.62 -10.36 -11.22
CA PRO A 61 -4.18 -9.38 -10.23
C PRO A 61 -3.13 -8.42 -10.77
N ILE A 62 -3.17 -7.17 -10.31
CA ILE A 62 -2.10 -6.19 -10.57
C ILE A 62 -0.92 -6.40 -9.61
N LEU A 63 -1.19 -6.88 -8.39
CA LEU A 63 -0.19 -7.23 -7.39
C LEU A 63 -0.48 -8.63 -6.84
N GLU A 64 0.55 -9.46 -6.76
CA GLU A 64 0.50 -10.79 -6.14
C GLU A 64 1.65 -10.88 -5.13
N ILE A 65 1.37 -11.27 -3.90
CA ILE A 65 2.37 -11.43 -2.84
C ILE A 65 2.29 -12.88 -2.37
N ASN A 66 3.43 -13.57 -2.43
CA ASN A 66 3.55 -15.00 -2.14
C ASN A 66 4.60 -15.22 -1.06
N GLY A 67 4.13 -15.48 0.17
CA GLY A 67 4.96 -15.82 1.32
C GLY A 67 6.05 -14.80 1.66
N LEU A 68 5.73 -13.51 1.53
CA LEU A 68 6.70 -12.43 1.75
C LEU A 68 7.04 -12.32 3.24
N SER A 69 8.35 -12.38 3.54
CA SER A 69 8.86 -12.33 4.91
C SER A 69 9.95 -11.27 5.06
N LYS A 70 10.03 -10.68 6.25
CA LYS A 70 11.04 -9.70 6.63
C LYS A 70 11.47 -9.89 8.07
N HIS A 71 12.75 -10.20 8.26
CA HIS A 71 13.41 -10.31 9.56
C HIS A 71 14.44 -9.19 9.70
N PHE A 72 14.47 -8.57 10.88
CA PHE A 72 15.48 -7.60 11.29
C PHE A 72 16.36 -8.25 12.37
N GLY A 73 17.46 -8.87 11.95
CA GLY A 73 18.25 -9.71 12.84
C GLY A 73 17.40 -10.85 13.40
N GLY A 74 17.25 -10.92 14.72
CA GLY A 74 16.40 -11.92 15.38
C GLY A 74 14.91 -11.55 15.50
N PHE A 75 14.50 -10.37 15.03
CA PHE A 75 13.11 -9.92 15.12
C PHE A 75 12.35 -10.20 13.82
N VAL A 76 11.27 -10.98 13.91
CA VAL A 76 10.36 -11.26 12.78
C VAL A 76 9.34 -10.14 12.67
N ALA A 77 9.46 -9.31 11.63
CA ALA A 77 8.57 -8.17 11.41
C ALA A 77 7.43 -8.45 10.41
N LEU A 78 7.65 -9.41 9.51
CA LEU A 78 6.69 -9.94 8.56
C LEU A 78 7.00 -11.42 8.36
N GLU A 79 6.00 -12.28 8.41
CA GLU A 79 6.14 -13.73 8.25
C GLU A 79 5.07 -14.26 7.32
N ASP A 80 5.49 -14.84 6.20
CA ASP A 80 4.64 -15.58 5.25
C ASP A 80 3.40 -14.81 4.78
N ALA A 81 3.56 -13.50 4.52
CA ALA A 81 2.46 -12.66 4.08
C ALA A 81 2.10 -12.98 2.63
N SER A 82 0.86 -13.40 2.40
CA SER A 82 0.32 -13.65 1.06
C SER A 82 -0.99 -12.91 0.84
N LEU A 83 -1.07 -12.12 -0.23
CA LEU A 83 -2.28 -11.42 -0.67
C LEU A 83 -2.17 -11.05 -2.15
N THR A 84 -3.30 -10.87 -2.80
CA THR A 84 -3.39 -10.28 -4.14
C THR A 84 -4.00 -8.89 -4.09
N VAL A 85 -3.90 -8.10 -5.15
CA VAL A 85 -4.70 -6.88 -5.37
C VAL A 85 -5.17 -6.91 -6.82
N LEU A 86 -6.46 -6.72 -7.04
CA LEU A 86 -7.04 -6.66 -8.38
C LEU A 86 -6.91 -5.24 -8.97
N PRO A 87 -6.86 -5.11 -10.31
CA PRO A 87 -6.94 -3.80 -10.94
C PRO A 87 -8.21 -3.03 -10.52
N GLY A 88 -8.04 -1.81 -10.03
CA GLY A 88 -9.16 -0.98 -9.54
C GLY A 88 -9.63 -1.30 -8.13
N GLU A 89 -9.04 -2.29 -7.44
CA GLU A 89 -9.36 -2.63 -6.06
C GLU A 89 -8.67 -1.71 -5.06
N THR A 90 -9.43 -1.25 -4.08
CA THR A 90 -8.91 -0.61 -2.87
C THR A 90 -8.81 -1.64 -1.74
N VAL A 91 -7.56 -1.98 -1.38
CA VAL A 91 -7.26 -2.90 -0.27
C VAL A 91 -6.77 -2.12 0.94
N ALA A 92 -7.45 -2.29 2.07
CA ALA A 92 -7.02 -1.71 3.34
C ALA A 92 -6.34 -2.75 4.22
N ILE A 93 -5.17 -2.40 4.74
CA ILE A 93 -4.44 -3.23 5.70
C ILE A 93 -4.61 -2.61 7.10
N VAL A 94 -5.19 -3.37 8.03
CA VAL A 94 -5.52 -2.92 9.39
C VAL A 94 -4.85 -3.78 10.46
N GLY A 95 -4.70 -3.21 11.66
CA GLY A 95 -4.06 -3.87 12.81
C GLY A 95 -3.40 -2.84 13.74
N GLU A 96 -3.00 -3.28 14.92
CA GLU A 96 -2.35 -2.44 15.95
C GLU A 96 -0.97 -1.94 15.50
N SER A 97 -0.44 -0.92 16.21
CA SER A 97 0.94 -0.49 16.00
C SER A 97 1.90 -1.66 16.16
N GLY A 98 2.86 -1.81 15.24
CA GLY A 98 3.80 -2.93 15.24
C GLY A 98 3.29 -4.23 14.61
N SER A 99 2.06 -4.29 14.08
CA SER A 99 1.53 -5.53 13.48
C SER A 99 2.15 -5.95 12.13
N GLY A 100 3.08 -5.17 11.57
CA GLY A 100 3.79 -5.47 10.32
C GLY A 100 3.31 -4.68 9.07
N LYS A 101 2.26 -3.86 9.19
CA LYS A 101 1.67 -3.09 8.06
C LYS A 101 2.69 -2.23 7.31
N SER A 102 3.42 -1.38 8.03
CA SER A 102 4.40 -0.48 7.43
C SER A 102 5.60 -1.25 6.89
N THR A 103 5.95 -2.39 7.49
CA THR A 103 6.99 -3.29 6.99
C THR A 103 6.57 -3.86 5.65
N LEU A 104 5.37 -4.43 5.54
CA LEU A 104 4.82 -4.96 4.28
C LEU A 104 4.84 -3.89 3.17
N ALA A 105 4.30 -2.69 3.44
CA ALA A 105 4.27 -1.60 2.46
C ALA A 105 5.68 -1.18 2.01
N LYS A 106 6.62 -1.01 2.95
CA LYS A 106 8.01 -0.62 2.63
C LYS A 106 8.76 -1.71 1.88
N THR A 107 8.51 -2.98 2.17
CA THR A 107 9.12 -4.11 1.45
C THR A 107 8.66 -4.15 0.01
N LEU A 108 7.36 -3.94 -0.26
CA LEU A 108 6.81 -3.89 -1.62
C LEU A 108 7.42 -2.76 -2.47
N LEU A 109 7.72 -1.62 -1.85
CA LEU A 109 8.36 -0.48 -2.51
C LEU A 109 9.90 -0.61 -2.59
N ARG A 110 10.45 -1.72 -2.09
CA ARG A 110 11.90 -1.92 -1.94
C ARG A 110 12.61 -0.76 -1.22
N LEU A 111 11.92 -0.20 -0.22
CA LEU A 111 12.55 0.64 0.81
C LEU A 111 13.17 -0.20 1.92
N GLU A 112 12.68 -1.43 2.07
CA GLU A 112 13.25 -2.49 2.89
C GLU A 112 13.42 -3.74 2.03
N GLU A 113 14.53 -4.46 2.17
CA GLU A 113 14.74 -5.72 1.43
C GLU A 113 14.01 -6.87 2.09
N ALA A 114 13.26 -7.65 1.31
CA ALA A 114 12.63 -8.88 1.79
C ALA A 114 13.70 -9.89 2.24
N THR A 115 13.38 -10.67 3.27
CA THR A 115 14.21 -11.81 3.69
C THR A 115 13.94 -13.01 2.79
N SER A 116 12.68 -13.23 2.41
CA SER A 116 12.25 -14.28 1.49
C SER A 116 10.85 -13.97 0.93
N GLY A 117 10.40 -14.83 0.02
CA GLY A 117 9.13 -14.70 -0.68
C GLY A 117 9.24 -13.92 -1.97
N GLU A 118 8.09 -13.65 -2.56
CA GLU A 118 7.96 -13.04 -3.88
C GLU A 118 6.83 -12.01 -3.87
N ALA A 119 7.00 -10.93 -4.64
CA ALA A 119 5.93 -9.98 -4.89
C ALA A 119 5.93 -9.58 -6.37
N LEU A 120 4.87 -9.89 -7.10
CA LEU A 120 4.74 -9.65 -8.53
C LEU A 120 3.85 -8.44 -8.79
N TYR A 121 4.37 -7.41 -9.45
CA TYR A 121 3.57 -6.31 -9.98
C TYR A 121 3.46 -6.40 -11.50
N ASN A 122 2.24 -6.57 -12.02
CA ASN A 122 1.98 -6.89 -13.42
C ASN A 122 2.84 -8.08 -13.93
N GLY A 123 3.08 -9.07 -13.06
CA GLY A 123 3.91 -10.25 -13.34
C GLY A 123 5.42 -10.01 -13.30
N ARG A 124 5.89 -8.80 -12.95
CA ARG A 124 7.32 -8.50 -12.73
C ARG A 124 7.64 -8.65 -11.24
N ASP A 125 8.66 -9.43 -10.90
CA ASP A 125 9.05 -9.63 -9.50
C ASP A 125 9.75 -8.39 -8.92
N LEU A 126 9.06 -7.74 -7.98
CA LEU A 126 9.52 -6.58 -7.23
C LEU A 126 10.76 -6.90 -6.40
N VAL A 127 10.86 -8.12 -5.84
CA VAL A 127 11.90 -8.49 -4.86
C VAL A 127 13.25 -8.64 -5.56
N SER A 128 13.28 -9.35 -6.70
CA SER A 128 14.51 -9.66 -7.41
C SER A 128 14.88 -8.71 -8.55
N MET A 129 13.99 -7.78 -8.95
CA MET A 129 14.27 -6.94 -10.13
C MET A 129 15.51 -6.04 -9.97
N PRO A 130 16.25 -5.82 -11.08
CA PRO A 130 17.38 -4.90 -11.10
C PRO A 130 17.00 -3.46 -10.76
N ALA A 131 17.95 -2.69 -10.24
CA ALA A 131 17.72 -1.30 -9.85
C ALA A 131 17.23 -0.40 -11.00
N ALA A 132 17.64 -0.67 -12.24
CA ALA A 132 17.18 0.08 -13.42
C ALA A 132 15.70 -0.16 -13.71
N GLU A 133 15.23 -1.40 -13.61
CA GLU A 133 13.81 -1.74 -13.79
C GLU A 133 12.96 -1.20 -12.64
N LEU A 134 13.49 -1.26 -11.41
CA LEU A 134 12.85 -0.67 -10.25
C LEU A 134 12.72 0.86 -10.37
N PHE A 135 13.71 1.53 -10.95
CA PHE A 135 13.66 2.97 -11.20
C PHE A 135 12.53 3.35 -12.17
N GLU A 136 12.35 2.60 -13.25
CA GLU A 136 11.24 2.82 -14.18
C GLU A 136 9.89 2.49 -13.54
N LEU A 137 9.82 1.40 -12.77
CA LEU A 137 8.60 0.99 -12.08
C LEU A 137 8.14 2.02 -11.01
N ARG A 138 9.07 2.75 -10.39
CA ARG A 138 8.74 3.81 -9.42
C ARG A 138 7.93 4.96 -10.00
N ARG A 139 7.69 4.99 -11.31
CA ARG A 139 6.73 5.89 -11.96
C ARG A 139 5.29 5.38 -11.81
N GLU A 140 5.11 4.07 -11.80
CA GLU A 140 3.81 3.39 -11.75
C GLU A 140 3.31 3.21 -10.30
N ILE A 141 4.23 3.12 -9.33
CA ILE A 141 3.91 2.91 -7.92
C ILE A 141 4.34 4.13 -7.09
N GLN A 142 3.37 4.85 -6.55
CA GLN A 142 3.59 6.02 -5.71
C GLN A 142 3.19 5.74 -4.25
N MET A 143 3.93 6.34 -3.31
CA MET A 143 3.61 6.26 -1.89
C MET A 143 3.26 7.64 -1.33
N VAL A 144 2.16 7.71 -0.59
CA VAL A 144 1.83 8.86 0.26
C VAL A 144 2.11 8.48 1.71
N PHE A 145 2.96 9.24 2.37
CA PHE A 145 3.34 8.98 3.76
C PHE A 145 2.35 9.60 4.73
N GLN A 146 2.21 8.97 5.91
CA GLN A 146 1.28 9.41 6.95
C GLN A 146 1.63 10.79 7.54
N ASP A 147 2.93 11.11 7.62
CA ASP A 147 3.40 12.40 8.11
C ASP A 147 3.89 13.26 6.93
N PRO A 148 3.09 14.25 6.49
CA PRO A 148 3.47 15.10 5.37
C PRO A 148 4.74 15.91 5.67
N THR A 149 4.99 16.26 6.94
CA THR A 149 6.16 17.08 7.32
C THR A 149 7.48 16.30 7.24
N GLN A 150 7.43 14.98 7.37
CA GLN A 150 8.60 14.11 7.17
C GLN A 150 8.82 13.77 5.69
N SER A 151 7.76 13.75 4.88
CA SER A 151 7.86 13.41 3.47
C SER A 151 8.10 14.61 2.54
N LEU A 152 7.77 15.83 2.99
CA LEU A 152 7.91 17.05 2.20
C LEU A 152 9.04 17.92 2.76
N ASN A 153 9.77 18.59 1.86
CA ASN A 153 10.82 19.52 2.26
C ASN A 153 10.26 20.94 2.42
N PRO A 154 10.19 21.50 3.64
CA PRO A 154 9.61 22.83 3.87
C PRO A 154 10.45 23.97 3.28
N ARG A 155 11.68 23.70 2.80
CA ARG A 155 12.51 24.67 2.09
C ARG A 155 12.19 24.75 0.59
N MET A 156 11.35 23.85 0.09
CA MET A 156 10.95 23.79 -1.31
C MET A 156 9.58 24.45 -1.49
N SER A 157 9.36 25.09 -2.63
CA SER A 157 8.03 25.58 -2.96
C SER A 157 7.10 24.41 -3.31
N VAL A 158 5.78 24.62 -3.22
CA VAL A 158 4.78 23.62 -3.68
C VAL A 158 5.06 23.22 -5.14
N HIS A 159 5.44 24.18 -5.99
CA HIS A 159 5.83 23.89 -7.36
C HIS A 159 7.01 22.93 -7.43
N ASP A 160 8.06 23.19 -6.65
CA ASP A 160 9.26 22.37 -6.69
C ASP A 160 8.96 20.95 -6.22
N ILE A 161 8.25 20.79 -5.09
CA ILE A 161 7.81 19.50 -4.54
C ILE A 161 7.03 18.70 -5.58
N VAL A 162 5.99 19.28 -6.18
CA VAL A 162 5.16 18.57 -7.18
C VAL A 162 5.97 18.25 -8.44
N SER A 163 6.93 19.10 -8.81
CA SER A 163 7.78 18.90 -9.99
C SER A 163 8.96 17.95 -9.80
N GLU A 164 9.28 17.52 -8.58
CA GLU A 164 10.41 16.62 -8.29
C GLU A 164 10.31 15.32 -9.09
N GLY A 165 9.11 14.75 -9.22
CA GLY A 165 8.89 13.54 -10.02
C GLY A 165 9.33 13.73 -11.48
N PHE A 166 9.07 14.90 -12.06
CA PHE A 166 9.50 15.22 -13.44
C PHE A 166 11.00 15.48 -13.53
N ALA A 167 11.63 15.96 -12.45
CA ALA A 167 13.07 16.15 -12.39
C ALA A 167 13.82 14.82 -12.31
N ILE A 168 13.28 13.88 -11.55
CA ILE A 168 13.82 12.51 -11.40
C ILE A 168 13.61 11.72 -12.70
N HIS A 169 12.45 11.88 -13.34
CA HIS A 169 12.08 11.20 -14.58
C HIS A 169 11.89 12.23 -15.73
N PRO A 170 13.00 12.75 -16.30
CA PRO A 170 12.97 13.89 -17.22
C PRO A 170 12.30 13.58 -18.56
N ASP A 171 12.13 12.31 -18.90
CA ASP A 171 11.47 11.83 -20.12
C ASP A 171 9.93 11.84 -20.02
N ILE A 172 9.34 12.00 -18.83
CA ILE A 172 7.89 12.05 -18.65
C ILE A 172 7.31 13.37 -19.19
N LEU A 173 7.97 14.49 -18.90
CA LEU A 173 7.45 15.81 -19.24
C LEU A 173 8.59 16.81 -19.50
N PRO A 174 8.66 17.44 -20.68
CA PRO A 174 9.63 18.49 -20.94
C PRO A 174 9.50 19.66 -19.94
N ARG A 175 10.64 20.18 -19.47
CA ARG A 175 10.71 21.25 -18.46
C ARG A 175 9.84 22.46 -18.76
N ALA A 176 9.68 22.81 -20.04
CA ALA A 176 8.84 23.93 -20.48
C ALA A 176 7.36 23.78 -20.09
N ARG A 177 6.88 22.54 -19.86
CA ARG A 177 5.48 22.25 -19.53
C ARG A 177 5.23 22.04 -18.03
N TRP A 178 6.27 22.06 -17.19
CA TRP A 178 6.13 21.74 -15.77
C TRP A 178 5.18 22.69 -15.06
N ARG A 179 5.31 24.00 -15.28
CA ARG A 179 4.46 25.01 -14.62
C ARG A 179 2.97 24.80 -14.95
N GLU A 180 2.65 24.53 -16.21
CA GLU A 180 1.28 24.26 -16.65
C GLU A 180 0.75 22.99 -15.97
N ARG A 181 1.53 21.91 -16.00
CA ARG A 181 1.12 20.62 -15.42
C ARG A 181 0.93 20.67 -13.91
N VAL A 182 1.84 21.33 -13.19
CA VAL A 182 1.72 21.51 -11.73
C VAL A 182 0.44 22.25 -11.39
N ARG A 183 0.09 23.30 -12.15
CA ARG A 183 -1.16 24.04 -11.92
C ARG A 183 -2.38 23.13 -12.11
N GLU A 184 -2.43 22.35 -13.19
CA GLU A 184 -3.53 21.41 -13.43
C GLU A 184 -3.70 20.41 -12.28
N LEU A 185 -2.60 19.86 -11.75
CA LEU A 185 -2.62 18.90 -10.66
C LEU A 185 -3.13 19.49 -9.33
N LEU A 186 -2.95 20.80 -9.12
CA LEU A 186 -3.41 21.48 -7.91
C LEU A 186 -4.88 21.97 -8.00
N GLU A 187 -5.46 21.99 -9.20
CA GLU A 187 -6.86 22.39 -9.45
C GLU A 187 -7.84 21.21 -9.46
N GLN A 188 -7.33 19.96 -9.45
CA GLN A 188 -8.13 18.72 -9.34
C GLN A 188 -8.54 18.42 -7.91
#